data_AF-A0A3E2CNY8-F1
#
_entry.id   AF-A0A3E2CNY8-F1
#
_cell.length_a   1.000
_cell.length_b   1.000
_cell.length_c   1.000
_cell.angle_alpha   90.00
_cell.angle_beta   90.00
_cell.angle_gamma   90.00
#
_symmetry.space_group_name_H-M   'P 1'
#
loop_
_entity.id
_entity.type
_entity.pdbx_description
1 polymer ?
#
loop_
_entity_poly.entity_id
_entity_poly.type
_entity_poly.pdbx_seq_one_letter_code
_entity_poly.pdbx_strand_id
1 'polypeptide(L)'
;ELQVIPSKYHHVMREKILSGTGFNKSADILLSYSDRYDIHEDDVSPFVVSEVFDANDSASYLSLNDASSAALADIVTIVSERSHLFSTTLRENLLLAAPTATTTAMWDALRAVRIDGVVYADYDGLDMPIDRLFNNPEASYNSEDLKRRVILARAILRHTKVYVFDYSQCDISNHEAEEIVKILRRIARYANVIVLMPNDDGISSTDEIATVESYRHVANDSSKNITQLNQLNESQNSQNSHNVEQAQQDSNKNKHISSIASIAYTYEVRTISKFKRAIFAFISMFSTALNLVSAVCIPVAIVSAMFAVAGRPIFGFVMQQCVLVAVACMAVRALTLVTTFAGVDMHHEHWHKAHISMNVGMIFAVVPLMVVLYYFDANLSYVAIVSCVFIMFIVPRYLLIRSKHIANKVRIEQHEVENEVSDIELGIDEVLAFRQGEHCVNRMVTSMHKVSQQRMRLARKSGGMSALVLAISLISISVAALVVSHTIHPVPANIPAWSTVYAVMAMVLLVIMIQQVVDVVLQRIPSVMRVKSSS
;
A
#
# COMPACT_ATOMS: atom_id res chain seq x y z
N GLU A 1 -17.36 -15.09 38.82
CA GLU A 1 -18.53 -14.17 38.74
C GLU A 1 -18.31 -13.19 37.58
N LEU A 2 -19.39 -12.60 37.02
CA LEU A 2 -19.29 -11.62 35.96
C LEU A 2 -19.10 -10.23 36.58
N GLN A 3 -18.00 -9.55 36.25
CA GLN A 3 -17.70 -8.21 36.73
C GLN A 3 -18.03 -7.16 35.66
N VAL A 4 -18.94 -6.24 35.97
CA VAL A 4 -19.36 -5.18 35.06
C VAL A 4 -18.76 -3.85 35.52
N ILE A 5 -18.05 -3.17 34.61
CA ILE A 5 -17.47 -1.85 34.88
C ILE A 5 -18.51 -0.75 34.63
N PRO A 6 -18.78 0.14 35.62
CA PRO A 6 -19.68 1.26 35.45
C PRO A 6 -19.23 2.22 34.32
N SER A 7 -20.20 2.75 33.57
CA SER A 7 -19.97 3.65 32.42
C SER A 7 -19.07 4.86 32.72
N LYS A 8 -19.19 5.43 33.94
CA LYS A 8 -18.37 6.55 34.41
C LYS A 8 -16.85 6.28 34.43
N TYR A 9 -16.42 5.02 34.38
CA TYR A 9 -15.01 4.62 34.45
C TYR A 9 -14.45 4.06 33.14
N HIS A 10 -15.26 3.92 32.09
CA HIS A 10 -14.79 3.36 30.81
C HIS A 10 -13.63 4.13 30.20
N HIS A 11 -13.63 5.47 30.30
CA HIS A 11 -12.54 6.30 29.80
C HIS A 11 -11.21 6.03 30.53
N VAL A 12 -11.26 5.91 31.86
CA VAL A 12 -10.07 5.68 32.69
C VAL A 12 -9.46 4.31 32.40
N MET A 13 -10.31 3.29 32.28
CA MET A 13 -9.88 1.93 31.92
C MET A 13 -9.17 1.89 30.55
N ARG A 14 -9.69 2.62 29.57
CA ARG A 14 -9.14 2.60 28.20
C ARG A 14 -7.91 3.45 27.99
N GLU A 15 -7.80 4.60 28.68
CA GLU A 15 -6.65 5.48 28.50
C GLU A 15 -5.44 4.98 29.31
N LYS A 16 -5.70 4.47 30.52
CA LYS A 16 -4.64 4.18 31.49
C LYS A 16 -4.30 2.70 31.63
N ILE A 17 -5.20 1.78 31.27
CA ILE A 17 -5.03 0.34 31.56
C ILE A 17 -4.97 -0.49 30.27
N LEU A 18 -5.89 -0.27 29.34
CA LEU A 18 -5.93 -0.96 28.06
C LEU A 18 -5.21 -0.15 26.97
N SER A 19 -4.64 -0.83 25.98
CA SER A 19 -4.07 -0.23 24.77
C SER A 19 -4.41 -1.12 23.59
N GLY A 20 -5.44 -0.75 22.83
CA GLY A 20 -5.95 -1.59 21.74
C GLY A 20 -6.49 -2.93 22.26
N THR A 21 -5.77 -4.02 21.97
CA THR A 21 -6.06 -5.39 22.44
C THR A 21 -5.12 -5.87 23.56
N GLY A 22 -4.25 -4.99 24.07
CA GLY A 22 -3.26 -5.32 25.10
C GLY A 22 -3.34 -4.43 26.35
N PHE A 23 -2.45 -4.68 27.31
CA PHE A 23 -2.28 -3.82 28.48
C PHE A 23 -1.29 -2.69 28.18
N ASN A 24 -1.57 -1.50 28.73
CA ASN A 24 -0.63 -0.39 28.68
C ASN A 24 0.60 -0.73 29.55
N LYS A 25 1.81 -0.68 28.97
CA LYS A 25 3.07 -1.02 29.64
C LYS A 25 3.39 -0.13 30.86
N SER A 26 2.75 1.04 30.93
CA SER A 26 2.93 2.00 32.02
C SER A 26 1.84 1.87 33.10
N ALA A 27 0.94 0.90 32.98
CA ALA A 27 -0.18 0.71 33.88
C ALA A 27 0.20 -0.25 35.02
N ASP A 28 0.22 0.26 36.26
CA ASP A 28 0.16 -0.58 37.44
C ASP A 28 -1.26 -1.13 37.57
N ILE A 29 -1.46 -2.40 37.19
CA ILE A 29 -2.77 -3.04 37.26
C ILE A 29 -2.76 -3.97 38.47
N LEU A 30 -3.36 -3.51 39.56
CA LEU A 30 -3.65 -4.34 40.72
C LEU A 30 -5.03 -4.97 40.53
N LEU A 31 -5.07 -6.22 40.04
CA LEU A 31 -6.29 -7.02 40.03
C LEU A 31 -6.44 -7.67 41.40
N SER A 32 -7.30 -7.11 42.25
CA SER A 32 -7.70 -7.75 43.50
C SER A 32 -8.85 -8.72 43.21
N TYR A 33 -8.66 -10.00 43.55
CA TYR A 33 -9.73 -10.99 43.57
C TYR A 33 -10.22 -11.11 45.01
N SER A 34 -11.47 -10.70 45.28
CA SER A 34 -12.09 -10.86 46.58
C SER A 34 -13.15 -11.96 46.49
N ASP A 35 -13.08 -12.92 47.40
CA ASP A 35 -14.12 -13.93 47.59
C ASP A 35 -14.91 -13.50 48.84
N ARG A 36 -16.01 -12.74 48.64
CA ARG A 36 -17.09 -12.36 49.60
C ARG A 36 -17.06 -11.00 50.34
N TYR A 37 -18.26 -10.38 50.35
CA TYR A 37 -18.96 -9.55 51.36
C TYR A 37 -18.12 -9.12 52.60
N ASP A 38 -17.98 -7.85 52.99
CA ASP A 38 -19.03 -6.90 53.39
C ASP A 38 -18.44 -5.47 53.53
N ILE A 39 -19.28 -4.43 53.54
CA ILE A 39 -18.93 -2.99 53.55
C ILE A 39 -18.75 -2.46 54.99
N HIS A 40 -17.78 -1.55 55.27
CA HIS A 40 -18.00 -0.25 55.96
C HIS A 40 -16.78 0.68 56.08
N GLU A 41 -17.11 1.95 56.42
CA GLU A 41 -16.47 3.25 56.13
C GLU A 41 -15.36 3.72 57.09
N ASP A 42 -14.59 4.71 56.58
CA ASP A 42 -13.72 5.70 57.23
C ASP A 42 -12.29 5.29 57.68
N ASP A 43 -11.25 5.67 56.91
CA ASP A 43 -10.29 6.75 57.26
C ASP A 43 -9.21 6.96 56.16
N VAL A 44 -8.57 8.12 56.15
CA VAL A 44 -7.79 8.72 55.05
C VAL A 44 -6.27 8.77 55.34
N SER A 45 -5.42 8.16 54.50
CA SER A 45 -4.06 8.69 54.20
C SER A 45 -3.37 8.05 52.98
N PRO A 46 -2.43 8.76 52.32
CA PRO A 46 -2.16 8.61 50.89
C PRO A 46 -0.87 7.86 50.60
N PHE A 47 -0.84 6.55 50.81
CA PHE A 47 0.04 5.59 50.13
C PHE A 47 -0.58 4.23 50.42
N VAL A 48 -1.05 3.52 49.40
CA VAL A 48 -1.87 2.31 49.56
C VAL A 48 -0.99 1.18 50.12
N VAL A 49 -0.89 1.12 51.44
CA VAL A 49 -0.91 -0.12 52.21
C VAL A 49 -2.30 -0.17 52.83
N SER A 50 -3.20 -0.98 52.25
CA SER A 50 -4.42 -1.37 52.95
C SER A 50 -4.07 -2.56 53.83
N GLU A 51 -3.60 -2.28 55.06
CA GLU A 51 -3.80 -3.22 56.17
C GLU A 51 -5.28 -3.13 56.55
N VAL A 52 -6.15 -3.79 55.78
CA VAL A 52 -7.34 -4.59 56.19
C VAL A 52 -7.93 -5.16 54.89
N PHE A 53 -7.19 -6.04 54.22
CA PHE A 53 -7.74 -7.38 54.02
C PHE A 53 -7.16 -8.19 55.16
N ASP A 54 -8.02 -8.86 55.92
CA ASP A 54 -7.67 -9.54 57.16
C ASP A 54 -6.44 -10.44 56.97
N ALA A 55 -5.63 -10.55 58.01
CA ALA A 55 -4.40 -11.34 58.07
C ALA A 55 -4.68 -12.86 58.06
N ASN A 56 -5.42 -13.35 57.06
CA ASN A 56 -5.67 -14.75 56.75
C ASN A 56 -5.55 -15.00 55.23
N ASP A 57 -4.30 -15.05 54.77
CA ASP A 57 -3.74 -16.11 53.92
C ASP A 57 -4.43 -16.57 52.61
N SER A 58 -5.22 -15.74 51.89
CA SER A 58 -5.78 -16.21 50.60
C SER A 58 -5.91 -15.24 49.42
N ALA A 59 -5.39 -14.01 49.49
CA ALA A 59 -5.31 -13.14 48.31
C ALA A 59 -3.94 -13.28 47.62
N SER A 60 -3.89 -13.98 46.49
CA SER A 60 -2.68 -14.10 45.68
C SER A 60 -2.58 -12.91 44.70
N TYR A 61 -1.65 -12.00 44.94
CA TYR A 61 -1.40 -10.87 44.05
C TYR A 61 -0.44 -11.27 42.93
N LEU A 62 -0.76 -10.89 41.69
CA LEU A 62 0.14 -11.03 40.54
C LEU A 62 0.51 -9.64 40.02
N SER A 63 1.74 -9.19 40.30
CA SER A 63 2.28 -7.99 39.67
C SER A 63 2.49 -8.23 38.18
N LEU A 64 1.97 -7.33 37.34
CA LEU A 64 2.10 -7.40 35.89
C LEU A 64 3.28 -6.56 35.35
N ASN A 65 3.95 -5.79 36.21
CA ASN A 65 4.94 -4.77 35.82
C ASN A 65 6.18 -5.34 35.12
N ASP A 66 6.53 -6.59 35.42
CA ASP A 66 7.66 -7.31 34.79
C ASP A 66 7.19 -8.46 33.88
N ALA A 67 5.89 -8.62 33.68
CA ALA A 67 5.35 -9.70 32.88
C ALA A 67 5.59 -9.43 31.39
N SER A 68 6.19 -10.39 30.68
CA SER A 68 6.30 -10.29 29.23
C SER A 68 4.89 -10.23 28.61
N SER A 69 4.73 -9.44 27.55
CA SER A 69 3.46 -9.36 26.80
C SER A 69 2.98 -10.73 26.32
N ALA A 70 3.91 -11.66 26.04
CA ALA A 70 3.59 -13.05 25.70
C ALA A 70 2.97 -13.82 26.87
N ALA A 71 3.52 -13.69 28.08
CA ALA A 71 2.97 -14.34 29.28
C ALA A 71 1.59 -13.77 29.65
N LEU A 72 1.39 -12.46 29.48
CA LEU A 72 0.09 -11.82 29.66
C LEU A 72 -0.95 -12.33 28.66
N ALA A 73 -0.57 -12.48 27.39
CA ALA A 73 -1.44 -13.00 26.33
C ALA A 73 -1.88 -14.45 26.56
N ASP A 74 -1.11 -15.26 27.30
CA ASP A 74 -1.46 -16.64 27.67
C ASP A 74 -2.48 -16.70 28.82
N ILE A 75 -2.56 -15.66 29.65
CA ILE A 75 -3.39 -15.62 30.86
C ILE A 75 -4.66 -14.81 30.63
N VAL A 76 -4.58 -13.77 29.79
CA VAL A 76 -5.64 -12.80 29.56
C VAL A 76 -6.06 -12.79 28.09
N THR A 77 -7.36 -12.87 27.85
CA THR A 77 -7.97 -12.58 26.54
C THR A 77 -8.69 -11.26 26.59
N ILE A 78 -8.34 -10.36 25.69
CA ILE A 78 -8.97 -9.05 25.56
C ILE A 78 -9.73 -9.02 24.25
N VAL A 79 -10.98 -8.55 24.31
CA VAL A 79 -11.84 -8.30 23.16
C VAL A 79 -12.25 -6.84 23.22
N SER A 80 -12.01 -6.09 22.14
CA SER A 80 -12.40 -4.68 22.03
C SER A 80 -13.12 -4.41 20.71
N GLU A 81 -13.70 -3.22 20.56
CA GLU A 81 -14.28 -2.75 19.29
C GLU A 81 -13.30 -2.85 18.12
N ARG A 82 -11.99 -2.74 18.38
CA ARG A 82 -10.92 -2.80 17.36
C ARG A 82 -10.51 -4.22 16.99
N SER A 83 -11.14 -5.26 17.55
CA SER A 83 -10.76 -6.64 17.27
C SER A 83 -10.94 -6.94 15.78
N HIS A 84 -9.85 -7.29 15.12
CA HIS A 84 -9.84 -7.49 13.67
C HIS A 84 -10.14 -8.94 13.30
N LEU A 85 -10.96 -9.12 12.26
CA LEU A 85 -11.16 -10.42 11.61
C LEU A 85 -10.50 -10.39 10.24
N PHE A 86 -9.63 -11.36 10.02
CA PHE A 86 -8.82 -11.44 8.80
C PHE A 86 -9.68 -11.92 7.64
N SER A 87 -9.41 -11.39 6.45
CA SER A 87 -10.09 -11.71 5.18
C SER A 87 -9.73 -13.11 4.67
N THR A 88 -10.07 -14.12 5.49
CA THR A 88 -9.73 -15.53 5.36
C THR A 88 -10.96 -16.39 5.67
N THR A 89 -10.82 -17.71 5.75
CA THR A 89 -11.94 -18.58 6.14
C THR A 89 -12.32 -18.39 7.61
N LEU A 90 -13.54 -18.79 7.98
CA LEU A 90 -13.97 -18.80 9.38
C LEU A 90 -13.04 -19.71 10.22
N ARG A 91 -12.67 -20.89 9.69
CA ARG A 91 -11.73 -21.81 10.31
C ARG A 91 -10.39 -21.15 10.61
N GLU A 92 -9.81 -20.45 9.64
CA GLU A 92 -8.51 -19.79 9.81
C GLU A 92 -8.56 -18.69 10.88
N ASN A 93 -9.65 -17.91 10.93
CA ASN A 93 -9.85 -16.91 11.99
C ASN A 93 -9.93 -17.55 13.40
N LEU A 94 -10.61 -18.69 13.53
CA LEU A 94 -10.70 -19.44 14.79
C LEU A 94 -9.35 -20.06 15.18
N LEU A 95 -8.64 -20.66 14.22
CA LEU A 95 -7.31 -21.25 14.43
C LEU A 95 -6.25 -20.19 14.74
N LEU A 96 -6.42 -18.95 14.28
CA LEU A 96 -5.53 -17.86 14.67
C LEU A 96 -5.58 -17.62 16.18
N ALA A 97 -6.76 -17.76 16.80
CA ALA A 97 -6.91 -17.62 18.26
C ALA A 97 -6.44 -18.86 19.03
N ALA A 98 -6.65 -20.05 18.47
CA ALA A 98 -6.26 -21.33 19.07
C ALA A 98 -5.75 -22.32 17.99
N PRO A 99 -4.43 -22.34 17.70
CA PRO A 99 -3.87 -23.11 16.58
C PRO A 99 -4.05 -24.62 16.68
N THR A 100 -4.24 -25.13 17.90
CA THR A 100 -4.42 -26.55 18.19
C THR A 100 -5.89 -26.94 18.35
N ALA A 101 -6.83 -26.02 18.11
CA ALA A 101 -8.25 -26.29 18.26
C ALA A 101 -8.72 -27.37 17.28
N THR A 102 -9.42 -28.37 17.81
CA THR A 102 -10.06 -29.41 16.99
C THR A 102 -11.30 -28.85 16.29
N THR A 103 -11.73 -29.52 15.22
CA THR A 103 -12.99 -29.16 14.54
C THR A 103 -14.19 -29.19 15.50
N THR A 104 -14.22 -30.14 16.44
CA THR A 104 -15.29 -30.20 17.46
C THR A 104 -15.25 -29.00 18.40
N ALA A 105 -14.07 -28.59 18.88
CA ALA A 105 -13.93 -27.41 19.72
C ALA A 105 -14.38 -26.14 19.00
N MET A 106 -14.04 -25.99 17.72
CA MET A 106 -14.52 -24.88 16.89
C MET A 106 -16.06 -24.85 16.80
N TRP A 107 -16.70 -25.98 16.52
CA TRP A 107 -18.17 -26.05 16.49
C TRP A 107 -18.82 -25.77 17.84
N ASP A 108 -18.23 -26.26 18.94
CA ASP A 108 -18.75 -26.01 20.28
C ASP A 108 -18.62 -24.52 20.65
N ALA A 109 -17.54 -23.85 20.25
CA ALA A 109 -17.41 -22.40 20.39
C ALA A 109 -18.46 -21.63 19.57
N LEU A 110 -18.69 -22.02 18.31
CA LEU A 110 -19.73 -21.41 17.47
C LEU A 110 -21.14 -21.62 18.04
N ARG A 111 -21.42 -22.79 18.62
CA ARG A 111 -22.69 -23.08 19.31
C ARG A 111 -22.84 -22.26 20.58
N ALA A 112 -21.77 -22.07 21.34
CA ALA A 112 -21.78 -21.23 22.54
C ALA A 112 -22.20 -19.79 22.22
N VAL A 113 -21.81 -19.28 21.05
CA VAL A 113 -22.18 -17.93 20.57
C VAL A 113 -23.39 -17.90 19.63
N ARG A 114 -24.06 -19.04 19.41
CA ARG A 114 -25.31 -19.19 18.64
C ARG A 114 -25.21 -18.91 17.14
N ILE A 115 -24.05 -19.07 16.52
CA ILE A 115 -23.87 -18.90 15.07
C ILE A 115 -23.65 -20.20 14.30
N ASP A 116 -23.59 -21.34 15.00
CA ASP A 116 -23.40 -22.65 14.41
C ASP A 116 -24.45 -22.98 13.34
N GLY A 117 -25.71 -22.60 13.56
CA GLY A 117 -26.78 -22.82 12.57
C GLY A 117 -26.55 -22.10 11.23
N VAL A 118 -26.06 -20.86 11.26
CA VAL A 118 -25.75 -20.08 10.04
C VAL A 118 -24.59 -20.71 9.29
N VAL A 119 -23.55 -21.12 10.02
CA VAL A 119 -22.36 -21.76 9.45
C VAL A 119 -22.69 -23.14 8.88
N TYR A 120 -23.54 -23.92 9.57
CA TYR A 120 -23.96 -25.25 9.12
C TYR A 120 -24.83 -25.23 7.87
N ALA A 121 -25.57 -24.13 7.65
CA ALA A 121 -26.38 -23.95 6.45
C ALA A 121 -25.55 -23.63 5.20
N ASP A 122 -24.34 -23.08 5.35
CA ASP A 122 -23.42 -22.84 4.23
C ASP A 122 -22.74 -24.14 3.79
N TYR A 123 -22.58 -24.31 2.48
CA TYR A 123 -21.99 -25.52 1.89
C TYR A 123 -20.49 -25.67 2.21
N ASP A 124 -19.78 -24.56 2.44
CA ASP A 124 -18.37 -24.56 2.83
C ASP A 124 -18.19 -24.73 4.36
N GLY A 125 -19.25 -24.59 5.15
CA GLY A 125 -19.21 -24.77 6.61
C GLY A 125 -18.14 -23.90 7.28
N LEU A 126 -17.23 -24.53 8.05
CA LEU A 126 -16.11 -23.82 8.68
C LEU A 126 -15.13 -23.21 7.66
N ASP A 127 -15.07 -23.75 6.44
CA ASP A 127 -14.17 -23.29 5.39
C ASP A 127 -14.79 -22.14 4.57
N MET A 128 -15.96 -21.64 4.97
CA MET A 128 -16.59 -20.49 4.33
C MET A 128 -15.71 -19.23 4.50
N PRO A 129 -15.57 -18.40 3.45
CA PRO A 129 -14.92 -17.09 3.57
C PRO A 129 -15.66 -16.19 4.56
N ILE A 130 -14.94 -15.48 5.43
CA ILE A 130 -15.56 -14.66 6.47
C ILE A 130 -16.42 -13.53 5.89
N ASP A 131 -16.01 -12.94 4.77
CA ASP A 131 -16.78 -11.89 4.08
C ASP A 131 -18.13 -12.40 3.61
N ARG A 132 -18.24 -13.68 3.26
CA ARG A 132 -19.50 -14.29 2.86
C ARG A 132 -20.43 -14.42 4.06
N LEU A 133 -19.89 -14.79 5.23
CA LEU A 133 -20.67 -14.89 6.46
C LEU A 133 -21.32 -13.55 6.81
N PHE A 134 -20.58 -12.44 6.71
CA PHE A 134 -21.09 -11.12 7.07
C PHE A 134 -22.01 -10.50 6.02
N ASN A 135 -21.90 -10.93 4.78
CA ASN A 135 -22.76 -10.48 3.69
C ASN A 135 -23.92 -11.45 3.41
N ASN A 136 -24.19 -12.41 4.30
CA ASN A 136 -25.27 -13.38 4.12
C ASN A 136 -26.64 -12.72 4.42
N PRO A 137 -27.50 -12.50 3.41
CA PRO A 137 -28.80 -11.86 3.61
C PRO A 137 -29.82 -12.75 4.35
N GLU A 138 -29.57 -14.06 4.44
CA GLU A 138 -30.43 -15.02 5.13
C GLU A 138 -30.09 -15.17 6.62
N ALA A 139 -29.02 -14.52 7.09
CA ALA A 139 -28.67 -14.54 8.49
C ALA A 139 -29.69 -13.75 9.32
N SER A 140 -30.17 -14.36 10.42
CA SER A 140 -31.07 -13.71 11.37
C SER A 140 -30.41 -12.56 12.17
N TYR A 141 -29.12 -12.33 11.95
CA TYR A 141 -28.26 -11.41 12.68
C TYR A 141 -27.77 -10.32 11.74
N ASN A 142 -27.59 -9.09 12.23
CA ASN A 142 -26.88 -8.07 11.46
C ASN A 142 -25.38 -8.42 11.35
N SER A 143 -24.68 -7.80 10.40
CA SER A 143 -23.26 -8.09 10.14
C SER A 143 -22.36 -7.79 11.34
N GLU A 144 -22.66 -6.77 12.14
CA GLU A 144 -21.85 -6.39 13.31
C GLU A 144 -22.02 -7.36 14.49
N ASP A 145 -23.24 -7.86 14.73
CA ASP A 145 -23.50 -8.92 15.72
C ASP A 145 -22.82 -10.23 15.29
N LEU A 146 -22.87 -10.59 14.00
CA LEU A 146 -22.11 -11.75 13.49
C LEU A 146 -20.61 -11.60 13.74
N LYS A 147 -20.03 -10.43 13.45
CA LYS A 147 -18.60 -10.17 13.73
C LYS A 147 -18.29 -10.34 15.21
N ARG A 148 -19.09 -9.72 16.10
CA ARG A 148 -18.93 -9.83 17.56
C ARG A 148 -19.02 -11.27 18.04
N ARG A 149 -19.96 -12.06 17.52
CA ARG A 149 -20.10 -13.48 17.85
C ARG A 149 -18.91 -14.30 17.39
N VAL A 150 -18.34 -14.04 16.21
CA VAL A 150 -17.11 -14.70 15.75
C VAL A 150 -15.94 -14.33 16.65
N ILE A 151 -15.78 -13.05 17.02
CA ILE A 151 -14.74 -12.61 17.97
C ILE A 151 -14.93 -13.29 19.34
N LEU A 152 -16.16 -13.40 19.81
CA LEU A 152 -16.47 -14.09 21.07
C LEU A 152 -16.17 -15.60 20.99
N ALA A 153 -16.41 -16.24 19.84
CA ALA A 153 -16.01 -17.63 19.62
C ALA A 153 -14.48 -17.80 19.68
N ARG A 154 -13.72 -16.87 19.09
CA ARG A 154 -12.24 -16.83 19.20
C ARG A 154 -11.80 -16.70 20.66
N ALA A 155 -12.46 -15.84 21.44
CA ALA A 155 -12.18 -15.70 22.86
C ALA A 155 -12.49 -16.98 23.64
N ILE A 156 -13.62 -17.64 23.38
CA ILE A 156 -13.97 -18.89 24.07
C ILE A 156 -12.93 -19.99 23.80
N LEU A 157 -12.42 -20.10 22.57
CA LEU A 157 -11.41 -21.10 22.19
C LEU A 157 -10.06 -20.91 22.91
N ARG A 158 -9.77 -19.71 23.41
CA ARG A 158 -8.50 -19.41 24.10
C ARG A 158 -8.38 -20.06 25.47
N HIS A 159 -9.49 -20.37 26.13
CA HIS A 159 -9.51 -20.95 27.49
C HIS A 159 -8.59 -20.24 28.51
N THR A 160 -8.51 -18.90 28.44
CA THR A 160 -7.69 -18.09 29.36
C THR A 160 -8.32 -17.99 30.74
N LYS A 161 -7.53 -17.62 31.75
CA LYS A 161 -8.00 -17.46 33.13
C LYS A 161 -8.76 -16.15 33.35
N VAL A 162 -8.43 -15.12 32.57
CA VAL A 162 -9.07 -13.81 32.63
C VAL A 162 -9.55 -13.42 31.23
N TYR A 163 -10.74 -12.84 31.17
CA TYR A 163 -11.33 -12.26 29.98
C TYR A 163 -11.69 -10.80 30.24
N VAL A 164 -11.35 -9.93 29.30
CA VAL A 164 -11.73 -8.51 29.32
C VAL A 164 -12.48 -8.20 28.03
N PHE A 165 -13.73 -7.78 28.16
CA PHE A 165 -14.59 -7.41 27.03
C PHE A 165 -14.89 -5.92 27.10
N ASP A 166 -14.42 -5.16 26.11
CA ASP A 166 -14.69 -3.73 25.98
C ASP A 166 -15.71 -3.47 24.86
N TYR A 167 -16.98 -3.38 25.25
CA TYR A 167 -18.10 -3.03 24.37
C TYR A 167 -18.57 -1.58 24.59
N SER A 168 -17.83 -0.76 25.33
CA SER A 168 -18.25 0.58 25.76
C SER A 168 -18.57 1.55 24.62
N GLN A 169 -17.96 1.35 23.45
CA GLN A 169 -18.17 2.15 22.24
C GLN A 169 -18.92 1.41 21.13
N CYS A 170 -19.35 0.19 21.39
CA CYS A 170 -20.10 -0.58 20.41
C CYS A 170 -21.58 -0.16 20.39
N ASP A 171 -22.13 -0.02 19.18
CA ASP A 171 -23.58 0.08 19.00
C ASP A 171 -24.19 -1.32 19.14
N ILE A 172 -24.81 -1.58 20.29
CA ILE A 172 -25.39 -2.86 20.70
C ILE A 172 -26.84 -2.60 21.14
N SER A 173 -27.79 -3.30 20.50
CA SER A 173 -29.20 -3.22 20.91
C SER A 173 -29.43 -3.94 22.25
N ASN A 174 -30.49 -3.57 22.97
CA ASN A 174 -30.82 -4.17 24.27
C ASN A 174 -30.95 -5.70 24.20
N HIS A 175 -31.55 -6.23 23.12
CA HIS A 175 -31.67 -7.69 22.92
C HIS A 175 -30.32 -8.36 22.65
N GLU A 176 -29.43 -7.73 21.87
CA GLU A 176 -28.07 -8.23 21.65
C GLU A 176 -27.26 -8.23 22.94
N ALA A 177 -27.35 -7.16 23.75
CA ALA A 177 -26.69 -7.06 25.05
C ALA A 177 -27.12 -8.20 25.98
N GLU A 178 -28.42 -8.48 26.08
CA GLU A 178 -28.95 -9.57 26.89
C GLU A 178 -28.37 -10.94 26.48
N GLU A 179 -28.30 -11.21 25.17
CA GLU A 179 -27.73 -12.46 24.64
C GLU A 179 -26.21 -12.55 24.88
N ILE A 180 -25.47 -11.45 24.73
CA ILE A 180 -24.02 -11.40 25.03
C ILE A 180 -23.80 -11.68 26.51
N VAL A 181 -24.52 -11.02 27.42
CA VAL A 181 -24.38 -11.24 28.87
C VAL A 181 -24.68 -12.70 29.24
N LYS A 182 -25.68 -13.35 28.63
CA LYS A 182 -25.94 -14.79 28.83
C LYS A 182 -24.74 -15.66 28.45
N ILE A 183 -24.04 -15.33 27.36
CA ILE A 183 -22.84 -16.06 26.94
C ILE A 183 -21.69 -15.80 27.94
N LEU A 184 -21.44 -14.53 28.28
CA LEU A 184 -20.39 -14.14 29.22
C LEU A 184 -20.56 -14.79 30.60
N ARG A 185 -21.80 -14.88 31.11
CA ARG A 185 -22.10 -15.54 32.39
C ARG A 185 -21.78 -17.05 32.38
N ARG A 186 -21.80 -17.70 31.20
CA ARG A 186 -21.34 -19.10 31.08
C ARG A 186 -19.81 -19.18 31.17
N ILE A 187 -19.10 -18.23 30.55
CA ILE A 187 -17.64 -18.12 30.65
C ILE A 187 -17.21 -17.85 32.09
N ALA A 188 -17.94 -16.98 32.78
CA ALA A 188 -17.71 -16.58 34.17
C ALA A 188 -17.81 -17.72 35.21
N ARG A 189 -18.28 -18.91 34.80
CA ARG A 189 -18.30 -20.11 35.66
C ARG A 189 -16.94 -20.77 35.82
N TYR A 190 -16.00 -20.51 34.91
CA TYR A 190 -14.68 -21.17 34.89
C TYR A 190 -13.51 -20.20 34.66
N ALA A 191 -13.78 -18.93 34.38
CA ALA A 191 -12.78 -17.88 34.22
C ALA A 191 -13.30 -16.57 34.83
N ASN A 192 -12.38 -15.65 35.12
CA ASN A 192 -12.74 -14.30 35.55
C ASN A 192 -13.11 -13.47 34.33
N VAL A 193 -14.29 -12.83 34.34
CA VAL A 193 -14.79 -12.06 33.20
C VAL A 193 -15.06 -10.63 33.63
N ILE A 194 -14.35 -9.68 33.02
CA ILE A 194 -14.54 -8.25 33.17
C ILE A 194 -15.18 -7.73 31.89
N VAL A 195 -16.28 -7.01 32.00
CA VAL A 195 -16.98 -6.45 30.83
C VAL A 195 -17.33 -4.97 31.01
N LEU A 196 -17.12 -4.19 29.97
CA LEU A 196 -17.57 -2.81 29.84
C LEU A 196 -18.74 -2.82 28.85
N MET A 197 -19.98 -2.90 29.35
CA MET A 197 -21.18 -2.86 28.51
C MET A 197 -21.64 -1.42 28.22
N PRO A 198 -22.25 -1.15 27.05
CA PRO A 198 -22.78 0.17 26.73
C PRO A 198 -24.09 0.49 27.47
N ASN A 199 -24.84 -0.54 27.90
CA ASN A 199 -26.07 -0.45 28.68
C ASN A 199 -26.12 -1.55 29.75
N ASP A 200 -27.06 -1.43 30.69
CA ASP A 200 -27.21 -2.38 31.80
C ASP A 200 -28.16 -3.56 31.45
N ASP A 201 -28.54 -3.71 30.18
CA ASP A 201 -29.51 -4.71 29.75
C ASP A 201 -28.95 -6.15 29.92
N GLY A 202 -29.75 -7.02 30.54
CA GLY A 202 -29.37 -8.42 30.81
C GLY A 202 -28.49 -8.64 32.05
N ILE A 203 -28.04 -7.57 32.70
CA ILE A 203 -27.32 -7.61 33.97
C ILE A 203 -28.31 -7.95 35.09
N SER A 204 -27.94 -8.91 35.93
CA SER A 204 -28.73 -9.36 37.07
C SER A 204 -28.14 -8.85 38.38
N SER A 205 -28.93 -8.82 39.45
CA SER A 205 -28.45 -8.50 40.81
C SER A 205 -27.40 -9.47 41.35
N THR A 206 -27.20 -10.62 40.69
CA THR A 206 -26.14 -11.58 41.00
C THR A 206 -24.82 -11.28 40.30
N ASP A 207 -24.81 -10.38 39.32
CA ASP A 207 -23.58 -9.96 38.65
C ASP A 207 -22.94 -8.84 39.49
N GLU A 208 -21.62 -8.90 39.65
CA GLU A 208 -20.90 -7.96 40.47
C GLU A 208 -20.65 -6.68 39.65
N ILE A 209 -21.35 -5.60 39.99
CA ILE A 209 -20.97 -4.29 39.47
C ILE A 209 -19.68 -3.92 40.20
N ALA A 210 -18.57 -3.91 39.47
CA ALA A 210 -17.28 -3.64 40.06
C ALA A 210 -17.30 -2.24 40.71
N THR A 211 -17.10 -2.20 42.03
CA THR A 211 -16.92 -0.95 42.77
C THR A 211 -15.48 -0.50 42.53
N VAL A 212 -15.30 0.30 41.49
CA VAL A 212 -14.02 0.86 41.01
C VAL A 212 -13.52 1.97 41.99
N GLU A 213 -13.61 1.72 43.30
CA GLU A 213 -13.20 2.64 44.37
C GLU A 213 -11.67 2.87 44.34
N SER A 214 -10.92 1.83 43.95
CA SER A 214 -9.45 1.81 43.78
C SER A 214 -8.93 2.78 42.71
N TYR A 215 -9.79 3.27 41.81
CA TYR A 215 -9.38 4.15 40.68
C TYR A 215 -9.84 5.59 40.85
N ARG A 216 -10.55 5.89 41.94
CA ARG A 216 -11.02 7.24 42.27
C ARG A 216 -9.85 8.22 42.44
N HIS A 217 -8.69 7.73 42.91
CA HIS A 217 -7.47 8.53 43.03
C HIS A 217 -6.87 8.92 41.66
N VAL A 218 -6.83 7.98 40.71
CA VAL A 218 -6.30 8.19 39.35
C VAL A 218 -7.17 9.13 38.51
N ALA A 219 -8.49 9.14 38.77
CA ALA A 219 -9.44 10.08 38.15
C ALA A 219 -9.42 11.47 38.84
N ASN A 220 -9.28 11.51 40.17
CA ASN A 220 -9.26 12.76 40.94
C ASN A 220 -7.98 13.60 40.70
N ASP A 221 -6.82 12.98 40.47
CA ASP A 221 -5.61 13.72 40.06
C ASP A 221 -5.77 14.38 38.69
N SER A 222 -6.53 13.76 37.78
CA SER A 222 -6.87 14.37 36.48
C SER A 222 -7.84 15.53 36.64
N SER A 223 -8.84 15.41 37.52
CA SER A 223 -9.78 16.50 37.80
C SER A 223 -9.09 17.69 38.47
N LYS A 224 -8.14 17.47 39.39
CA LYS A 224 -7.34 18.56 39.99
C LYS A 224 -6.50 19.30 38.96
N ASN A 225 -5.88 18.60 38.00
CA ASN A 225 -5.12 19.22 36.93
C ASN A 225 -6.01 20.03 35.96
N ILE A 226 -7.22 19.54 35.63
CA ILE A 226 -8.18 20.27 34.79
C ILE A 226 -8.77 21.47 35.52
N THR A 227 -9.08 21.34 36.82
CA THR A 227 -9.57 22.46 37.64
C THR A 227 -8.49 23.51 37.88
N GLN A 228 -7.22 23.15 38.07
CA GLN A 228 -6.11 24.10 38.10
C GLN A 228 -5.91 24.80 36.76
N LEU A 229 -6.00 24.10 35.63
CA LEU A 229 -5.93 24.72 34.29
C LEU A 229 -7.07 25.72 34.06
N ASN A 230 -8.28 25.39 34.52
CA ASN A 230 -9.44 26.28 34.40
C ASN A 230 -9.37 27.46 35.37
N GLN A 231 -8.87 27.28 36.59
CA GLN A 231 -8.64 28.37 37.54
C GLN A 231 -7.50 29.31 37.09
N LEU A 232 -6.46 28.78 36.44
CA LEU A 232 -5.41 29.59 35.79
C LEU A 232 -5.97 30.40 34.62
N ASN A 233 -6.88 29.82 33.82
CA ASN A 233 -7.55 30.52 32.71
C ASN A 233 -8.58 31.57 33.19
N GLU A 234 -9.29 31.32 34.29
CA GLU A 234 -10.24 32.29 34.88
C GLU A 234 -9.52 33.46 35.58
N SER A 235 -8.34 33.20 36.14
CA SER A 235 -7.46 34.25 36.70
C SER A 235 -6.90 35.18 35.62
N GLN A 236 -6.71 34.69 34.38
CA GLN A 236 -6.29 35.53 33.25
C GLN A 236 -7.46 36.26 32.57
N ASN A 237 -8.68 35.74 32.66
CA ASN A 237 -9.85 36.37 32.01
C ASN A 237 -10.50 37.51 32.81
N SER A 238 -10.09 37.74 34.07
CA SER A 238 -10.63 38.82 34.90
C SER A 238 -9.96 40.19 34.69
N GLN A 239 -9.05 40.32 33.71
CA GLN A 239 -8.32 41.57 33.46
C GLN A 239 -8.36 42.08 32.01
N ASN A 240 -9.06 41.41 31.10
CA ASN A 240 -9.26 41.91 29.73
C ASN A 240 -10.74 41.94 29.35
N SER A 241 -11.45 42.90 29.92
CA SER A 241 -12.71 43.42 29.39
C SER A 241 -12.56 44.92 29.18
N HIS A 242 -11.80 45.31 28.14
CA HIS A 242 -11.96 46.53 27.34
C HIS A 242 -10.81 46.60 26.34
N ASN A 243 -11.06 46.07 25.13
CA ASN A 243 -10.65 46.64 23.85
C ASN A 243 -11.04 45.64 22.75
N VAL A 244 -12.19 45.91 22.14
CA VAL A 244 -12.61 45.29 20.89
C VAL A 244 -11.91 46.05 19.79
N GLU A 245 -10.90 45.42 19.18
CA GLU A 245 -10.60 45.39 17.75
C GLU A 245 -9.14 44.96 17.52
N GLN A 246 -8.96 44.05 16.57
CA GLN A 246 -7.70 43.51 16.03
C GLN A 246 -7.09 42.29 16.74
N ALA A 247 -6.58 41.40 15.89
CA ALA A 247 -5.83 40.17 16.16
C ALA A 247 -6.65 38.91 16.51
N GLN A 248 -7.41 38.48 15.51
CA GLN A 248 -7.86 37.11 15.32
C GLN A 248 -6.67 36.24 14.88
N GLN A 249 -5.88 35.77 15.84
CA GLN A 249 -4.77 34.85 15.61
C GLN A 249 -4.58 34.04 16.89
N ASP A 250 -4.62 32.70 16.77
CA ASP A 250 -4.40 31.67 17.81
C ASP A 250 -5.60 30.85 18.30
N SER A 251 -6.70 30.80 17.54
CA SER A 251 -7.53 29.58 17.44
C SER A 251 -6.98 28.55 16.43
N ASN A 252 -5.75 28.77 15.92
CA ASN A 252 -5.22 28.09 14.75
C ASN A 252 -4.28 26.90 15.04
N LYS A 253 -4.03 26.54 16.30
CA LYS A 253 -3.14 25.40 16.62
C LYS A 253 -3.84 24.08 16.91
N ASN A 254 -5.08 24.10 17.44
CA ASN A 254 -5.90 22.88 17.62
C ASN A 254 -6.82 22.55 16.44
N LYS A 255 -6.96 23.45 15.47
CA LYS A 255 -7.48 23.12 14.13
C LYS A 255 -6.46 22.38 13.27
N HIS A 256 -5.19 22.39 13.68
CA HIS A 256 -4.09 21.74 12.97
C HIS A 256 -3.95 20.24 13.29
N ILE A 257 -4.52 19.74 14.39
CA ILE A 257 -4.42 18.31 14.74
C ILE A 257 -5.66 17.53 14.26
N SER A 258 -6.85 18.14 14.26
CA SER A 258 -8.04 17.57 13.62
C SER A 258 -7.99 17.67 12.08
N SER A 259 -7.22 18.61 11.52
CA SER A 259 -6.89 18.59 10.10
C SER A 259 -5.84 17.52 9.76
N ILE A 260 -4.88 17.22 10.64
CA ILE A 260 -3.90 16.13 10.40
C ILE A 260 -4.57 14.75 10.46
N ALA A 261 -5.55 14.54 11.34
CA ALA A 261 -6.31 13.28 11.39
C ALA A 261 -7.27 13.10 10.19
N SER A 262 -7.78 14.18 9.60
CA SER A 262 -8.57 14.12 8.35
C SER A 262 -7.71 14.13 7.07
N ILE A 263 -6.40 14.39 7.19
CA ILE A 263 -5.41 14.26 6.09
C ILE A 263 -4.96 12.80 5.88
N ALA A 264 -5.23 11.88 6.82
CA ALA A 264 -4.75 10.50 6.73
C ALA A 264 -5.68 9.51 5.99
N TYR A 265 -6.95 9.86 5.71
CA TYR A 265 -7.88 8.98 4.97
C TYR A 265 -8.73 9.74 3.94
N THR A 266 -8.10 10.65 3.21
CA THR A 266 -8.59 11.02 1.88
C THR A 266 -7.48 10.78 0.88
N TYR A 267 -7.45 9.57 0.31
CA TYR A 267 -6.97 9.43 -1.07
C TYR A 267 -7.98 10.16 -1.97
N GLU A 268 -8.01 11.49 -1.88
CA GLU A 268 -8.52 12.31 -2.97
C GLU A 268 -7.57 12.08 -4.13
N VAL A 269 -7.99 11.19 -5.04
CA VAL A 269 -7.45 11.10 -6.38
C VAL A 269 -7.59 12.49 -6.98
N ARG A 270 -6.56 13.32 -6.85
CA ARG A 270 -6.52 14.67 -7.38
C ARG A 270 -6.69 14.52 -8.89
N THR A 271 -7.91 14.72 -9.38
CA THR A 271 -8.20 14.58 -10.80
C THR A 271 -7.50 15.72 -11.54
N ILE A 272 -6.26 15.48 -11.95
CA ILE A 272 -5.52 16.40 -12.82
C ILE A 272 -6.43 16.72 -14.01
N SER A 273 -6.66 18.01 -14.25
CA SER A 273 -7.52 18.47 -15.34
C SER A 273 -7.08 17.84 -16.67
N LYS A 274 -8.05 17.47 -17.52
CA LYS A 274 -7.79 16.87 -18.84
C LYS A 274 -6.80 17.71 -19.67
N PHE A 275 -6.81 19.03 -19.46
CA PHE A 275 -5.90 20.00 -20.07
C PHE A 275 -4.43 19.83 -19.65
N LYS A 276 -4.14 19.75 -18.34
CA LYS A 276 -2.77 19.52 -17.86
C LYS A 276 -2.23 18.18 -18.40
N ARG A 277 -3.07 17.13 -18.42
CA ARG A 277 -2.69 15.83 -18.97
C ARG A 277 -2.34 15.89 -20.46
N ALA A 278 -3.06 16.69 -21.24
CA ALA A 278 -2.77 16.89 -22.66
C ALA A 278 -1.42 17.61 -22.85
N ILE A 279 -1.17 18.68 -22.11
CA ILE A 279 0.11 19.43 -22.18
C ILE A 279 1.30 18.53 -21.88
N PHE A 280 1.23 17.72 -20.81
CA PHE A 280 2.32 16.78 -20.48
C PHE A 280 2.55 15.76 -21.59
N ALA A 281 1.48 15.23 -22.20
CA ALA A 281 1.61 14.30 -23.32
C ALA A 281 2.26 14.96 -24.56
N PHE A 282 1.94 16.23 -24.85
CA PHE A 282 2.56 16.99 -25.93
C PHE A 282 4.04 17.27 -25.68
N ILE A 283 4.40 17.67 -24.46
CA ILE A 283 5.81 17.92 -24.08
C ILE A 283 6.63 16.64 -24.20
N SER A 284 6.10 15.51 -23.71
CA SER A 284 6.75 14.19 -23.80
C SER A 284 6.97 13.75 -25.25
N MET A 285 5.92 13.89 -26.08
CA MET A 285 5.99 13.60 -27.52
C MET A 285 7.06 14.46 -28.21
N PHE A 286 7.06 15.77 -27.95
CA PHE A 286 8.00 16.70 -28.55
C PHE A 286 9.44 16.43 -28.09
N SER A 287 9.65 16.14 -26.81
CA SER A 287 10.98 15.76 -26.27
C SER A 287 11.52 14.50 -26.93
N THR A 288 10.68 13.46 -27.06
CA THR A 288 11.05 12.21 -27.74
C THR A 288 11.44 12.46 -29.21
N ALA A 289 10.63 13.25 -29.92
CA ALA A 289 10.90 13.58 -31.31
C ALA A 289 12.20 14.41 -31.45
N LEU A 290 12.40 15.38 -30.59
CA LEU A 290 13.56 16.27 -30.60
C LEU A 290 14.87 15.52 -30.26
N ASN A 291 14.82 14.59 -29.32
CA ASN A 291 15.95 13.70 -29.01
C ASN A 291 16.33 12.83 -30.22
N LEU A 292 15.34 12.24 -30.90
CA LEU A 292 15.58 11.41 -32.09
C LEU A 292 16.13 12.23 -33.26
N VAL A 293 15.52 13.38 -33.55
CA VAL A 293 15.96 14.28 -34.64
C VAL A 293 17.38 14.79 -34.36
N SER A 294 17.65 15.28 -33.15
CA SER A 294 19.00 15.76 -32.79
C SER A 294 20.05 14.67 -32.87
N ALA A 295 19.74 13.42 -32.46
CA ALA A 295 20.64 12.29 -32.57
C ALA A 295 21.08 12.01 -34.02
N VAL A 296 20.20 12.25 -34.98
CA VAL A 296 20.44 11.99 -36.41
C VAL A 296 21.05 13.20 -37.11
N CYS A 297 20.73 14.42 -36.69
CA CYS A 297 21.31 15.64 -37.27
C CYS A 297 22.81 15.82 -36.95
N ILE A 298 23.27 15.36 -35.78
CA ILE A 298 24.69 15.43 -35.36
C ILE A 298 25.65 14.83 -36.42
N PRO A 299 25.54 13.54 -36.80
CA PRO A 299 26.43 12.91 -37.78
C PRO A 299 26.30 13.54 -39.18
N VAL A 300 25.09 13.91 -39.60
CA VAL A 300 24.86 14.56 -40.91
C VAL A 300 25.58 15.91 -40.99
N ALA A 301 25.49 16.71 -39.93
CA ALA A 301 26.15 18.00 -39.84
C ALA A 301 27.68 17.89 -39.75
N ILE A 302 28.20 16.86 -39.07
CA ILE A 302 29.64 16.59 -38.99
C ILE A 302 30.19 16.19 -40.37
N VAL A 303 29.53 15.26 -41.06
CA VAL A 303 29.99 14.82 -42.37
C VAL A 303 29.82 15.93 -43.41
N SER A 304 28.74 16.72 -43.36
CA SER A 304 28.59 17.89 -44.24
C SER A 304 29.66 18.95 -44.00
N ALA A 305 30.09 19.17 -42.74
CA ALA A 305 31.23 20.03 -42.42
C ALA A 305 32.54 19.50 -43.03
N MET A 306 32.77 18.18 -42.97
CA MET A 306 33.96 17.53 -43.53
C MET A 306 34.06 17.75 -45.06
N PHE A 307 32.94 17.67 -45.78
CA PHE A 307 32.91 17.95 -47.22
C PHE A 307 33.02 19.44 -47.56
N ALA A 308 32.51 20.33 -46.70
CA ALA A 308 32.72 21.77 -46.84
C ALA A 308 34.22 22.15 -46.71
N VAL A 309 34.98 21.46 -45.83
CA VAL A 309 36.44 21.60 -45.72
C VAL A 309 37.16 21.17 -47.00
N ALA A 310 36.68 20.10 -47.64
CA ALA A 310 37.21 19.61 -48.92
C ALA A 310 36.83 20.51 -50.12
N GLY A 311 36.23 21.69 -49.89
CA GLY A 311 35.85 22.66 -50.92
C GLY A 311 34.60 22.26 -51.72
N ARG A 312 33.81 21.30 -51.24
CA ARG A 312 32.63 20.76 -51.94
C ARG A 312 31.41 20.69 -50.99
N PRO A 313 30.71 21.82 -50.74
CA PRO A 313 29.59 21.83 -49.80
C PRO A 313 28.38 21.05 -50.34
N ILE A 314 27.90 20.05 -49.59
CA ILE A 314 26.76 19.18 -49.97
C ILE A 314 25.42 19.94 -50.00
N PHE A 315 25.27 20.92 -49.11
CA PHE A 315 24.02 21.69 -48.92
C PHE A 315 24.20 23.20 -49.15
N GLY A 316 25.34 23.61 -49.72
CA GLY A 316 25.68 25.03 -49.87
C GLY A 316 26.07 25.75 -48.56
N PHE A 317 26.17 25.03 -47.44
CA PHE A 317 26.61 25.60 -46.15
C PHE A 317 28.12 25.61 -46.01
N VAL A 318 28.64 26.65 -45.35
CA VAL A 318 30.05 26.78 -44.98
C VAL A 318 30.34 25.93 -43.74
N MET A 319 31.58 25.45 -43.57
CA MET A 319 32.00 24.61 -42.42
C MET A 319 31.50 25.15 -41.08
N GLN A 320 31.65 26.46 -40.84
CA GLN A 320 31.24 27.10 -39.59
C GLN A 320 29.74 26.94 -39.29
N GLN A 321 28.89 27.01 -40.32
CA GLN A 321 27.44 26.85 -40.19
C GLN A 321 27.07 25.40 -39.86
N CYS A 322 27.71 24.42 -40.51
CA CYS A 322 27.49 23.00 -40.24
C CYS A 322 27.91 22.63 -38.79
N VAL A 323 29.06 23.13 -38.33
CA VAL A 323 29.53 22.89 -36.95
C VAL A 323 28.59 23.53 -35.92
N LEU A 324 28.09 24.75 -36.19
CA LEU A 324 27.12 25.41 -35.30
C LEU A 324 25.84 24.57 -35.15
N VAL A 325 25.32 24.03 -36.25
CA VAL A 325 24.15 23.14 -36.23
C VAL A 325 24.43 21.86 -35.43
N ALA A 326 25.62 21.25 -35.59
CA ALA A 326 26.00 20.07 -34.84
C ALA A 326 26.07 20.34 -33.31
N VAL A 327 26.67 21.46 -32.91
CA VAL A 327 26.76 21.88 -31.50
C VAL A 327 25.38 22.17 -30.91
N ALA A 328 24.51 22.88 -31.66
CA ALA A 328 23.14 23.12 -31.24
C ALA A 328 22.36 21.80 -31.06
N CYS A 329 22.50 20.84 -31.98
CA CYS A 329 21.88 19.53 -31.86
C CYS A 329 22.42 18.74 -30.66
N MET A 330 23.72 18.81 -30.37
CA MET A 330 24.31 18.18 -29.18
C MET A 330 23.77 18.80 -27.87
N ALA A 331 23.63 20.12 -27.81
CA ALA A 331 23.06 20.81 -26.64
C ALA A 331 21.59 20.45 -26.43
N VAL A 332 20.80 20.43 -27.51
CA VAL A 332 19.40 19.99 -27.50
C VAL A 332 19.29 18.54 -27.03
N ARG A 333 20.12 17.64 -27.57
CA ARG A 333 20.13 16.22 -27.19
C ARG A 333 20.47 16.04 -25.71
N ALA A 334 21.49 16.75 -25.22
CA ALA A 334 21.88 16.73 -23.82
C ALA A 334 20.74 17.19 -22.91
N LEU A 335 20.06 18.30 -23.27
CA LEU A 335 18.90 18.79 -22.54
C LEU A 335 17.77 17.75 -22.53
N THR A 336 17.42 17.17 -23.68
CA THR A 336 16.35 16.17 -23.77
C THR A 336 16.66 14.90 -22.94
N LEU A 337 17.91 14.44 -22.94
CA LEU A 337 18.33 13.30 -22.11
C LEU A 337 18.21 13.62 -20.62
N VAL A 338 18.69 14.79 -20.19
CA VAL A 338 18.56 15.23 -18.80
C VAL A 338 17.10 15.32 -18.40
N THR A 339 16.21 15.88 -19.24
CA THR A 339 14.77 15.95 -18.92
C THR A 339 14.11 14.57 -18.82
N THR A 340 14.59 13.61 -19.61
CA THR A 340 14.09 12.23 -19.60
C THR A 340 14.55 11.48 -18.33
N PHE A 341 15.83 11.65 -17.95
CA PHE A 341 16.40 11.04 -16.74
C PHE A 341 15.94 11.70 -15.44
N ALA A 342 15.73 13.02 -15.43
CA ALA A 342 15.27 13.77 -14.26
C ALA A 342 13.79 13.51 -13.91
N GLY A 343 13.08 12.66 -14.67
CA GLY A 343 11.69 12.28 -14.38
C GLY A 343 10.68 13.41 -14.59
N VAL A 344 11.07 14.53 -15.23
CA VAL A 344 10.16 15.61 -15.65
C VAL A 344 9.18 15.11 -16.71
N ASP A 345 9.57 14.06 -17.43
CA ASP A 345 8.63 13.20 -18.14
C ASP A 345 7.78 12.48 -17.07
N MET A 346 6.69 13.12 -16.63
CA MET A 346 5.68 12.65 -15.66
C MET A 346 4.93 11.38 -16.16
N HIS A 347 5.68 10.40 -16.63
CA HIS A 347 5.25 9.06 -17.02
C HIS A 347 4.64 8.30 -15.82
N HIS A 348 4.90 8.76 -14.59
CA HIS A 348 4.60 8.01 -13.37
C HIS A 348 3.11 7.85 -13.03
N GLU A 349 2.23 8.78 -13.42
CA GLU A 349 0.82 8.70 -13.00
C GLU A 349 -0.14 8.12 -14.05
N HIS A 350 0.18 8.13 -15.36
CA HIS A 350 -0.82 7.82 -16.41
C HIS A 350 -0.24 7.06 -17.62
N TRP A 351 0.45 5.95 -17.35
CA TRP A 351 1.21 5.08 -18.27
C TRP A 351 0.52 4.71 -19.61
N HIS A 352 -0.80 4.51 -19.67
CA HIS A 352 -1.47 4.15 -20.92
C HIS A 352 -1.45 5.29 -21.97
N LYS A 353 -1.50 6.56 -21.53
CA LYS A 353 -1.44 7.71 -22.45
C LYS A 353 -0.01 8.04 -22.86
N ALA A 354 0.94 7.72 -21.99
CA ALA A 354 2.36 7.92 -22.20
C ALA A 354 2.93 6.99 -23.30
N HIS A 355 2.40 5.77 -23.43
CA HIS A 355 2.70 4.91 -24.58
C HIS A 355 2.21 5.47 -25.93
N ILE A 356 1.06 6.14 -25.93
CA ILE A 356 0.50 6.74 -27.14
C ILE A 356 1.34 7.95 -27.53
N SER A 357 1.68 8.84 -26.59
CA SER A 357 2.53 10.00 -26.87
C SER A 357 3.93 9.60 -27.36
N MET A 358 4.54 8.56 -26.78
CA MET A 358 5.86 8.10 -27.20
C MET A 358 5.84 7.47 -28.60
N ASN A 359 4.82 6.67 -28.94
CA ASN A 359 4.65 6.13 -30.29
C ASN A 359 4.44 7.25 -31.32
N VAL A 360 3.61 8.24 -30.99
CA VAL A 360 3.35 9.39 -31.86
C VAL A 360 4.65 10.19 -32.05
N GLY A 361 5.43 10.43 -30.98
CA GLY A 361 6.73 11.11 -31.06
C GLY A 361 7.73 10.37 -31.96
N MET A 362 7.81 9.05 -31.85
CA MET A 362 8.63 8.23 -32.76
C MET A 362 8.17 8.35 -34.22
N ILE A 363 6.87 8.28 -34.50
CA ILE A 363 6.35 8.41 -35.87
C ILE A 363 6.69 9.78 -36.45
N PHE A 364 6.48 10.86 -35.68
CA PHE A 364 6.77 12.23 -36.11
C PHE A 364 8.24 12.48 -36.41
N ALA A 365 9.16 11.77 -35.75
CA ALA A 365 10.59 11.92 -35.98
C ALA A 365 11.13 10.96 -37.07
N VAL A 366 10.59 9.74 -37.19
CA VAL A 366 11.03 8.76 -38.20
C VAL A 366 10.56 9.14 -39.61
N VAL A 367 9.34 9.67 -39.78
CA VAL A 367 8.77 9.98 -41.11
C VAL A 367 9.62 11.01 -41.89
N PRO A 368 9.99 12.18 -41.34
CA PRO A 368 10.86 13.12 -42.06
C PRO A 368 12.23 12.54 -42.39
N LEU A 369 12.75 11.69 -41.52
CA LEU A 369 14.04 11.05 -41.72
C LEU A 369 14.03 10.03 -42.87
N MET A 370 12.92 9.30 -43.05
CA MET A 370 12.73 8.42 -44.21
C MET A 370 12.74 9.18 -45.53
N VAL A 371 12.16 10.38 -45.54
CA VAL A 371 12.15 11.28 -46.72
C VAL A 371 13.57 11.75 -47.05
N VAL A 372 14.34 12.13 -46.03
CA VAL A 372 15.76 12.50 -46.20
C VAL A 372 16.58 11.30 -46.69
N LEU A 373 16.34 10.10 -46.15
CA LEU A 373 17.03 8.89 -46.59
C LEU A 373 16.69 8.54 -48.05
N TYR A 374 15.43 8.72 -48.46
CA TYR A 374 14.99 8.54 -49.84
C TYR A 374 15.68 9.49 -50.82
N TYR A 375 15.97 10.73 -50.38
CA TYR A 375 16.73 11.69 -51.18
C TYR A 375 18.17 11.20 -51.45
N PHE A 376 18.80 10.51 -50.50
CA PHE A 376 20.16 9.99 -50.66
C PHE A 376 20.21 8.66 -51.43
N ASP A 377 19.38 7.69 -51.04
CA ASP A 377 19.31 6.38 -51.67
C ASP A 377 17.91 5.76 -51.50
N ALA A 378 17.21 5.54 -52.61
CA ALA A 378 15.87 4.97 -52.63
C ALA A 378 15.84 3.51 -52.11
N ASN A 379 16.85 2.69 -52.47
CA ASN A 379 16.90 1.29 -52.07
C ASN A 379 17.09 1.17 -50.56
N LEU A 380 17.93 2.03 -49.99
CA LEU A 380 18.19 2.04 -48.56
C LEU A 380 17.00 2.56 -47.74
N SER A 381 16.23 3.49 -48.31
CA SER A 381 14.97 3.95 -47.74
C SER A 381 13.93 2.83 -47.62
N TYR A 382 13.81 1.95 -48.62
CA TYR A 382 12.89 0.81 -48.52
C TYR A 382 13.26 -0.16 -47.39
N VAL A 383 14.56 -0.47 -47.23
CA VAL A 383 15.05 -1.33 -46.13
C VAL A 383 14.77 -0.69 -44.77
N ALA A 384 14.99 0.61 -44.65
CA ALA A 384 14.67 1.39 -43.46
C ALA A 384 13.18 1.36 -43.12
N ILE A 385 12.29 1.59 -44.10
CA ILE A 385 10.83 1.57 -43.89
C ILE A 385 10.37 0.21 -43.36
N VAL A 386 10.80 -0.88 -44.00
CA VAL A 386 10.40 -2.24 -43.60
C VAL A 386 10.90 -2.57 -42.18
N SER A 387 12.15 -2.27 -41.86
CA SER A 387 12.73 -2.54 -40.55
C SER A 387 12.09 -1.70 -39.44
N CYS A 388 11.89 -0.40 -39.64
CA CYS A 388 11.24 0.47 -38.65
C CYS A 388 9.78 0.10 -38.40
N VAL A 389 9.00 -0.23 -39.44
CA VAL A 389 7.60 -0.69 -39.25
C VAL A 389 7.56 -1.98 -38.42
N PHE A 390 8.49 -2.91 -38.68
CA PHE A 390 8.57 -4.15 -37.92
C PHE A 390 8.92 -3.92 -36.44
N ILE A 391 9.95 -3.11 -36.17
CA ILE A 391 10.41 -2.80 -34.82
C ILE A 391 9.39 -1.96 -34.04
N MET A 392 8.71 -0.99 -34.68
CA MET A 392 7.77 -0.10 -34.00
C MET A 392 6.39 -0.71 -33.73
N PHE A 393 5.86 -1.52 -34.65
CA PHE A 393 4.47 -1.99 -34.56
C PHE A 393 4.37 -3.48 -34.26
N ILE A 394 5.12 -4.32 -34.97
CA ILE A 394 4.99 -5.78 -34.88
C ILE A 394 5.58 -6.28 -33.57
N VAL A 395 6.82 -5.87 -33.26
CA VAL A 395 7.48 -6.36 -32.04
C VAL A 395 6.67 -5.98 -30.78
N PRO A 396 6.31 -4.72 -30.51
CA PRO A 396 5.58 -4.38 -29.28
C PRO A 396 4.22 -5.06 -29.16
N ARG A 397 3.50 -5.25 -30.27
CA ARG A 397 2.22 -6.00 -30.26
C ARG A 397 2.44 -7.47 -29.94
N TYR A 398 3.47 -8.09 -30.53
CA TYR A 398 3.84 -9.47 -30.23
C TYR A 398 4.23 -9.64 -28.76
N LEU A 399 5.02 -8.71 -28.21
CA LEU A 399 5.41 -8.69 -26.81
C LEU A 399 4.18 -8.65 -25.90
N LEU A 400 3.25 -7.73 -26.17
CA LEU A 400 2.01 -7.56 -25.40
C LEU A 400 1.18 -8.85 -25.37
N ILE A 401 0.95 -9.49 -26.53
CA ILE A 401 0.14 -10.70 -26.61
C ILE A 401 0.79 -11.84 -25.82
N ARG A 402 2.12 -12.02 -25.98
CA ARG A 402 2.84 -13.14 -25.37
C ARG A 402 3.09 -12.97 -23.87
N SER A 403 3.19 -11.73 -23.36
CA SER A 403 3.43 -11.45 -21.95
C SER A 403 2.15 -11.26 -21.14
N LYS A 404 1.01 -10.96 -21.78
CA LYS A 404 -0.28 -10.64 -21.13
C LYS A 404 -0.70 -11.60 -20.03
N HIS A 405 -0.64 -12.91 -20.29
CA HIS A 405 -1.08 -13.91 -19.31
C HIS A 405 -0.19 -13.91 -18.05
N ILE A 406 1.14 -13.83 -18.22
CA ILE A 406 2.10 -13.81 -17.12
C ILE A 406 2.00 -12.48 -16.36
N ALA A 407 1.88 -11.36 -17.08
CA ALA A 407 1.73 -10.04 -16.47
C ALA A 407 0.42 -9.94 -15.67
N ASN A 408 -0.69 -10.50 -16.18
CA ASN A 408 -1.95 -10.57 -15.44
C ASN A 408 -1.83 -11.47 -14.21
N LYS A 409 -1.16 -12.63 -14.32
CA LYS A 409 -0.93 -13.52 -13.19
C LYS A 409 -0.11 -12.85 -12.09
N VAL A 410 1.00 -12.19 -12.44
CA VAL A 410 1.81 -11.41 -11.49
C VAL A 410 0.98 -10.30 -10.85
N ARG A 411 0.09 -9.64 -11.59
CA ARG A 411 -0.79 -8.60 -11.05
C ARG A 411 -1.75 -9.13 -10.00
N ILE A 412 -2.42 -10.23 -10.29
CA ILE A 412 -3.37 -10.85 -9.37
C ILE A 412 -2.63 -11.29 -8.11
N GLU A 413 -1.51 -12.00 -8.25
CA GLU A 413 -0.71 -12.46 -7.11
C GLU A 413 -0.13 -11.28 -6.31
N GLN A 414 0.28 -10.18 -6.96
CA GLN A 414 0.76 -9.00 -6.24
C GLN A 414 -0.36 -8.30 -5.47
N HIS A 415 -1.55 -8.18 -6.06
CA HIS A 415 -2.69 -7.59 -5.38
C HIS A 415 -3.17 -8.45 -4.20
N GLU A 416 -3.11 -9.78 -4.35
CA GLU A 416 -3.36 -10.72 -3.26
C GLU A 416 -2.40 -10.49 -2.09
N VAL A 417 -1.10 -10.32 -2.35
CA VAL A 417 -0.11 -9.99 -1.30
C VAL A 417 -0.32 -8.60 -0.72
N GLU A 418 -0.65 -7.60 -1.53
CA GLU A 418 -0.95 -6.24 -1.03
C GLU A 418 -2.17 -6.25 -0.10
N ASN A 419 -3.23 -6.99 -0.46
CA ASN A 419 -4.41 -7.16 0.39
C ASN A 419 -4.06 -7.92 1.66
N GLU A 420 -3.26 -8.99 1.58
CA GLU A 420 -2.78 -9.73 2.75
C GLU A 420 -1.94 -8.85 3.70
N VAL A 421 -1.03 -8.04 3.17
CA VAL A 421 -0.25 -7.06 3.96
C VAL A 421 -1.16 -6.04 4.62
N SER A 422 -2.11 -5.48 3.88
CA SER A 422 -3.07 -4.50 4.39
C SER A 422 -3.95 -5.11 5.50
N ASP A 423 -4.38 -6.36 5.34
CA ASP A 423 -5.19 -7.08 6.32
C ASP A 423 -4.40 -7.37 7.60
N ILE A 424 -3.12 -7.71 7.47
CA ILE A 424 -2.21 -7.89 8.61
C ILE A 424 -1.90 -6.56 9.30
N GLU A 425 -1.75 -5.47 8.56
CA GLU A 425 -1.53 -4.14 9.13
C GLU A 425 -2.71 -3.69 9.99
N LEU A 426 -3.93 -3.90 9.51
CA LEU A 426 -5.16 -3.63 10.27
C LEU A 426 -5.30 -4.55 11.49
N GLY A 427 -4.89 -5.82 11.37
CA GLY A 427 -5.02 -6.83 12.41
C GLY A 427 -3.79 -7.06 13.29
N ILE A 428 -2.78 -6.18 13.26
CA ILE A 428 -1.49 -6.47 13.91
C ILE A 428 -1.61 -6.67 15.43
N ASP A 429 -2.48 -5.88 16.08
CA ASP A 429 -2.80 -5.98 17.49
C ASP A 429 -3.40 -7.36 17.83
N GLU A 430 -4.17 -7.92 16.91
CA GLU A 430 -4.79 -9.24 17.02
C GLU A 430 -3.74 -10.37 16.87
N VAL A 431 -2.83 -10.23 15.90
CA VAL A 431 -1.72 -11.18 15.69
C VAL A 431 -0.82 -11.25 16.93
N LEU A 432 -0.54 -10.09 17.54
CA LEU A 432 0.25 -9.99 18.76
C LEU A 432 -0.50 -10.58 19.95
N ALA A 433 -1.78 -10.26 20.11
CA ALA A 433 -2.62 -10.81 21.17
C ALA A 433 -2.69 -12.33 21.12
N PHE A 434 -2.74 -12.95 19.93
CA PHE A 434 -2.77 -14.41 19.76
C PHE A 434 -1.41 -15.10 19.65
N ARG A 435 -0.31 -14.34 19.77
CA ARG A 435 1.06 -14.86 19.64
C ARG A 435 1.32 -15.58 18.31
N GLN A 436 0.66 -15.14 17.24
CA GLN A 436 0.78 -15.72 15.89
C GLN A 436 1.77 -14.96 14.99
N GLY A 437 2.64 -14.14 15.57
CA GLY A 437 3.61 -13.33 14.82
C GLY A 437 4.51 -14.17 13.90
N GLU A 438 5.01 -15.32 14.37
CA GLU A 438 5.87 -16.20 13.56
C GLU A 438 5.10 -16.82 12.39
N HIS A 439 3.86 -17.28 12.63
CA HIS A 439 3.01 -17.82 11.57
C HIS A 439 2.71 -16.75 10.51
N CYS A 440 2.39 -15.54 10.94
CA CYS A 440 2.16 -14.39 10.08
C CYS A 440 3.39 -14.04 9.22
N VAL A 441 4.58 -13.99 9.83
CA VAL A 441 5.84 -13.73 9.12
C VAL A 441 6.15 -14.83 8.11
N ASN A 442 6.00 -16.10 8.49
CA ASN A 442 6.25 -17.23 7.58
C ASN A 442 5.29 -17.23 6.38
N ARG A 443 4.02 -16.89 6.61
CA ARG A 443 3.01 -16.74 5.56
C ARG A 443 3.38 -15.59 4.62
N MET A 444 3.73 -14.43 5.16
CA MET A 444 4.19 -13.26 4.38
C MET A 444 5.42 -13.57 3.52
N VAL A 445 6.43 -14.23 4.10
CA VAL A 445 7.65 -14.63 3.40
C VAL A 445 7.33 -15.57 2.24
N THR A 446 6.42 -16.52 2.45
CA THR A 446 5.98 -17.48 1.42
C THR A 446 5.26 -16.75 0.26
N SER A 447 4.34 -15.85 0.60
CA SER A 447 3.63 -14.99 -0.35
C SER A 447 4.58 -14.09 -1.16
N MET A 448 5.52 -13.41 -0.49
CA MET A 448 6.54 -12.59 -1.14
C MET A 448 7.46 -13.41 -2.05
N HIS A 449 7.83 -14.62 -1.64
CA HIS A 449 8.65 -15.52 -2.46
C HIS A 449 7.93 -15.92 -3.75
N LYS A 450 6.62 -16.23 -3.67
CA LYS A 450 5.77 -16.54 -4.83
C LYS A 450 5.75 -15.38 -5.84
N VAL A 451 5.50 -14.15 -5.37
CA VAL A 451 5.51 -12.94 -6.22
C VAL A 451 6.89 -12.69 -6.83
N SER A 452 7.96 -12.85 -6.04
CA SER A 452 9.34 -12.69 -6.51
C SER A 452 9.69 -13.68 -7.64
N GLN A 453 9.30 -14.95 -7.48
CA GLN A 453 9.49 -15.96 -8.53
C GLN A 453 8.78 -15.61 -9.84
N GLN A 454 7.55 -15.10 -9.79
CA GLN A 454 6.86 -14.70 -11.02
C GLN A 454 7.48 -13.46 -11.66
N ARG A 455 7.90 -12.48 -10.85
CA ARG A 455 8.64 -11.30 -11.36
C ARG A 455 9.92 -11.72 -12.07
N MET A 456 10.67 -12.68 -11.53
CA MET A 456 11.85 -13.25 -12.19
C MET A 456 11.53 -13.95 -13.52
N ARG A 457 10.40 -14.68 -13.61
CA ARG A 457 9.97 -15.29 -14.88
C ARG A 457 9.61 -14.24 -15.93
N LEU A 458 8.93 -13.18 -15.52
CA LEU A 458 8.60 -12.05 -16.39
C LEU A 458 9.87 -11.32 -16.86
N ALA A 459 10.82 -11.08 -15.95
CA ALA A 459 12.12 -10.47 -16.27
C ALA A 459 12.94 -11.32 -17.25
N ARG A 460 13.01 -12.64 -17.06
CA ARG A 460 13.68 -13.54 -18.03
C ARG A 460 13.04 -13.48 -19.41
N LYS A 461 11.70 -13.48 -19.49
CA LYS A 461 10.98 -13.35 -20.76
C LYS A 461 11.22 -11.98 -21.40
N SER A 462 11.31 -10.92 -20.59
CA SER A 462 11.75 -9.58 -21.01
C SER A 462 13.09 -9.60 -21.68
N GLY A 463 14.08 -10.17 -21.00
CA GLY A 463 15.45 -10.19 -21.49
C GLY A 463 15.54 -10.90 -22.84
N GLY A 464 14.89 -12.06 -22.98
CA GLY A 464 14.84 -12.78 -24.25
C GLY A 464 14.16 -11.98 -25.38
N MET A 465 13.14 -11.19 -25.07
CA MET A 465 12.47 -10.33 -26.04
C MET A 465 13.34 -9.13 -26.46
N SER A 466 14.03 -8.49 -25.52
CA SER A 466 15.00 -7.43 -25.81
C SER A 466 16.13 -7.94 -26.70
N ALA A 467 16.63 -9.15 -26.44
CA ALA A 467 17.65 -9.78 -27.28
C ALA A 467 17.15 -10.02 -28.72
N LEU A 468 15.88 -10.42 -28.88
CA LEU A 468 15.26 -10.59 -30.19
C LEU A 468 15.20 -9.27 -30.99
N VAL A 469 14.84 -8.16 -30.33
CA VAL A 469 14.82 -6.82 -30.96
C VAL A 469 16.22 -6.44 -31.47
N LEU A 470 17.24 -6.64 -30.64
CA LEU A 470 18.63 -6.36 -31.01
C LEU A 470 19.13 -7.26 -32.15
N ALA A 471 18.74 -8.53 -32.16
CA ALA A 471 19.10 -9.43 -33.26
C ALA A 471 18.47 -8.98 -34.60
N ILE A 472 17.18 -8.61 -34.59
CA ILE A 472 16.48 -8.11 -35.78
C ILE A 472 17.11 -6.82 -36.29
N SER A 473 17.51 -5.91 -35.40
CA SER A 473 18.14 -4.66 -35.81
C SER A 473 19.51 -4.90 -36.47
N LEU A 474 20.34 -5.80 -35.92
CA LEU A 474 21.61 -6.18 -36.54
C LEU A 474 21.43 -6.82 -37.91
N ILE A 475 20.39 -7.65 -38.10
CA ILE A 475 20.06 -8.22 -39.40
C ILE A 475 19.67 -7.11 -40.39
N SER A 476 18.83 -6.14 -39.98
CA SER A 476 18.47 -5.02 -40.86
C SER A 476 19.66 -4.16 -41.29
N ILE A 477 20.60 -3.90 -40.37
CA ILE A 477 21.85 -3.19 -40.67
C ILE A 477 22.73 -3.99 -41.63
N SER A 478 22.80 -5.32 -41.44
CA SER A 478 23.57 -6.21 -42.33
C SER A 478 23.00 -6.26 -43.74
N VAL A 479 21.67 -6.33 -43.88
CA VAL A 479 20.99 -6.29 -45.19
C VAL A 479 21.24 -4.97 -45.88
N ALA A 480 21.15 -3.86 -45.15
CA ALA A 480 21.49 -2.55 -45.69
C ALA A 480 22.94 -2.55 -46.24
N ALA A 481 23.90 -3.08 -45.47
CA ALA A 481 25.32 -3.11 -45.86
C ALA A 481 25.53 -3.88 -47.18
N LEU A 482 24.83 -5.01 -47.35
CA LEU A 482 24.85 -5.79 -48.58
C LEU A 482 24.26 -5.03 -49.77
N VAL A 483 23.16 -4.29 -49.58
CA VAL A 483 22.57 -3.45 -50.63
C VAL A 483 23.57 -2.42 -51.13
N VAL A 484 24.27 -1.73 -50.22
CA VAL A 484 25.29 -0.74 -50.58
C VAL A 484 26.51 -1.37 -51.27
N SER A 485 26.94 -2.54 -50.82
CA SER A 485 28.02 -3.29 -51.49
C SER A 485 27.66 -3.68 -52.93
N HIS A 486 26.39 -3.89 -53.23
CA HIS A 486 25.94 -4.26 -54.57
C HIS A 486 25.75 -3.05 -55.50
N THR A 487 25.46 -1.87 -54.95
CA THR A 487 25.22 -0.64 -55.73
C THR A 487 26.51 0.15 -55.99
N ILE A 488 27.51 0.05 -55.11
CA ILE A 488 28.79 0.74 -55.27
C ILE A 488 29.84 -0.21 -55.87
N HIS A 489 30.16 -0.02 -57.14
CA HIS A 489 31.38 -0.60 -57.72
C HIS A 489 32.54 0.41 -57.56
N PRO A 490 33.68 0.02 -56.95
CA PRO A 490 34.82 0.91 -56.80
C PRO A 490 35.45 1.17 -58.17
N VAL A 491 35.19 2.34 -58.75
CA VAL A 491 35.98 2.84 -59.89
C VAL A 491 37.25 3.45 -59.30
N PRO A 492 38.46 3.00 -59.70
CA PRO A 492 39.71 3.59 -59.26
C PRO A 492 39.90 4.97 -59.89
N ALA A 493 39.30 6.00 -59.30
CA ALA A 493 39.46 7.40 -59.67
C ALA A 493 39.97 8.20 -58.47
N ASN A 494 40.86 9.16 -58.70
CA ASN A 494 41.47 10.03 -57.66
C ASN A 494 40.46 10.96 -56.95
N ILE A 495 39.17 10.91 -57.29
CA ILE A 495 38.11 11.75 -56.74
C ILE A 495 36.90 10.85 -56.43
N PRO A 496 36.38 10.84 -55.20
CA PRO A 496 35.19 10.06 -54.89
C PRO A 496 33.99 10.57 -55.69
N ALA A 497 33.26 9.66 -56.34
CA ALA A 497 32.02 10.00 -57.02
C ALA A 497 30.97 10.45 -55.99
N TRP A 498 30.14 11.45 -56.33
CA TRP A 498 29.07 11.90 -55.44
C TRP A 498 28.15 10.76 -54.98
N SER A 499 27.97 9.73 -55.82
CA SER A 499 27.24 8.51 -55.49
C SER A 499 27.81 7.75 -54.29
N THR A 500 29.14 7.65 -54.15
CA THR A 500 29.76 6.95 -53.01
C THR A 500 29.59 7.74 -51.72
N VAL A 501 29.65 9.08 -51.80
CA VAL A 501 29.44 9.97 -50.67
C VAL A 501 27.99 9.90 -50.17
N TYR A 502 27.03 9.94 -51.09
CA TYR A 502 25.60 9.85 -50.74
C TYR A 502 25.23 8.48 -50.17
N ALA A 503 25.80 7.40 -50.69
CA ALA A 503 25.55 6.06 -50.16
C ALA A 503 26.14 5.84 -48.75
N VAL A 504 27.34 6.39 -48.46
CA VAL A 504 27.92 6.35 -47.11
C VAL A 504 27.10 7.20 -46.13
N MET A 505 26.63 8.37 -46.56
CA MET A 505 25.72 9.21 -45.77
C MET A 505 24.39 8.52 -45.48
N ALA A 506 23.78 7.89 -46.49
CA ALA A 506 22.57 7.10 -46.35
C ALA A 506 22.76 5.94 -45.35
N MET A 507 23.92 5.28 -45.39
CA MET A 507 24.31 4.23 -44.45
C MET A 507 24.34 4.69 -43.00
N VAL A 508 25.08 5.77 -42.74
CA VAL A 508 25.19 6.34 -41.39
C VAL A 508 23.82 6.75 -40.87
N LEU A 509 22.99 7.36 -41.72
CA LEU A 509 21.62 7.73 -41.39
C LEU A 509 20.74 6.52 -41.03
N LEU A 510 20.78 5.46 -41.82
CA LEU A 510 20.00 4.24 -41.58
C LEU A 510 20.39 3.59 -40.25
N VAL A 511 21.69 3.40 -40.00
CA VAL A 511 22.19 2.74 -38.78
C VAL A 511 21.75 3.52 -37.54
N ILE A 512 21.93 4.84 -37.55
CA ILE A 512 21.59 5.69 -36.41
C ILE A 512 20.09 5.74 -36.20
N MET A 513 19.30 5.82 -37.27
CA MET A 513 17.84 5.74 -37.17
C MET A 513 17.39 4.43 -36.51
N ILE A 514 17.87 3.29 -37.01
CA ILE A 514 17.49 1.97 -36.48
C ILE A 514 17.90 1.86 -35.01
N GLN A 515 19.11 2.29 -34.65
CA GLN A 515 19.59 2.23 -33.29
C GLN A 515 18.74 3.09 -32.34
N GLN A 516 18.37 4.31 -32.74
CA GLN A 516 17.52 5.16 -31.90
C GLN A 516 16.09 4.59 -31.75
N VAL A 517 15.51 4.04 -32.82
CA VAL A 517 14.20 3.38 -32.74
C VAL A 517 14.27 2.16 -31.80
N VAL A 518 15.34 1.38 -31.87
CA VAL A 518 15.58 0.25 -30.97
C VAL A 518 15.75 0.70 -29.53
N ASP A 519 16.54 1.74 -29.26
CA ASP A 519 16.74 2.26 -27.89
C ASP A 519 15.42 2.70 -27.25
N VAL A 520 14.58 3.43 -27.99
CA VAL A 520 13.26 3.88 -27.52
C VAL A 520 12.33 2.68 -27.31
N VAL A 521 12.35 1.68 -28.19
CA VAL A 521 11.55 0.46 -28.03
C VAL A 521 12.05 -0.40 -26.86
N LEU A 522 13.36 -0.51 -26.63
CA LEU A 522 13.94 -1.25 -25.51
C LEU A 522 13.62 -0.59 -24.17
N GLN A 523 13.68 0.74 -24.08
CA GLN A 523 13.23 1.50 -22.91
C GLN A 523 11.74 1.27 -22.61
N ARG A 524 10.94 0.91 -23.63
CA ARG A 524 9.52 0.56 -23.50
C ARG A 524 9.26 -0.84 -22.96
N ILE A 525 10.16 -1.80 -23.17
CA ILE A 525 9.91 -3.20 -22.78
C ILE A 525 9.67 -3.34 -21.27
N PRO A 526 10.47 -2.72 -20.38
CA PRO A 526 10.22 -2.76 -18.94
C PRO A 526 8.89 -2.10 -18.55
N SER A 527 8.50 -1.00 -19.19
CA SER A 527 7.27 -0.27 -18.84
C SER A 527 6.01 -1.00 -19.30
N VAL A 528 6.06 -1.67 -20.45
CA VAL A 528 4.96 -2.53 -20.96
C VAL A 528 4.72 -3.74 -20.05
N MET A 529 5.75 -4.18 -19.35
CA MET A 529 5.68 -5.36 -18.50
C MET A 529 5.65 -5.06 -17.01
N ARG A 530 5.85 -3.80 -16.61
CA ARG A 530 5.66 -3.40 -15.23
C ARG A 530 4.17 -3.52 -14.91
N VAL A 531 3.89 -4.40 -13.96
CA VAL A 531 2.56 -4.64 -13.43
C VAL A 531 2.07 -3.32 -12.84
N LYS A 532 0.93 -2.84 -13.33
CA LYS A 532 0.25 -1.67 -12.79
C LYS A 532 -0.08 -1.97 -11.32
N SER A 533 0.54 -1.26 -10.37
CA SER A 533 -0.03 -1.11 -9.04
C SER A 533 -1.28 -0.24 -9.23
N SER A 534 -2.46 -0.80 -9.05
CA SER A 534 -3.65 0.00 -8.85
C SER A 534 -3.58 0.54 -7.43
N SER A 535 -2.99 1.72 -7.26
CA SER A 535 -3.37 2.60 -6.16
C SER A 535 -4.77 3.14 -6.44
#